data_AF-A0A0G1CD55-F1
#
_entry.id   AF-A0A0G1CD55-F1
#
_cell.length_a   1.000
_cell.length_b   1.000
_cell.length_c   1.000
_cell.angle_alpha   90.00
_cell.angle_beta   90.00
_cell.angle_gamma   90.00
#
_symmetry.space_group_name_H-M   'P 1'
#
loop_
_entity.id
_entity.type
_entity.pdbx_description
1 polymer ?
#
loop_
_entity_poly.entity_id
_entity_poly.type
_entity_poly.pdbx_seq_one_letter_code
_entity_poly.pdbx_strand_id
1 'polypeptide(L)' 'SLGKERFEIFIQIYANKVAVIASKKEDYAFIIESKELAELMKQIFLWLWHTSPKP' A
#
# COMPACT_ATOMS: atom_id res chain seq x y z
N SER A 1 17.28 14.46 -19.24
CA SER A 1 15.99 13.84 -18.88
C SER A 1 16.18 13.10 -17.57
N LEU A 2 15.71 13.64 -16.45
CA LEU A 2 15.65 12.89 -15.20
C LEU A 2 14.61 11.80 -15.40
N GLY A 3 15.04 10.55 -15.58
CA GLY A 3 14.14 9.42 -15.68
C GLY A 3 13.25 9.40 -14.45
N LYS A 4 11.93 9.44 -14.66
CA LYS A 4 10.96 9.18 -13.60
C LYS A 4 11.20 7.77 -13.10
N GLU A 5 12.01 7.62 -12.06
CA GLU A 5 12.08 6.34 -11.34
C GLU A 5 10.74 6.16 -10.64
N ARG A 6 9.94 5.21 -11.16
CA ARG A 6 8.69 4.80 -10.53
C ARG A 6 9.07 4.01 -9.29
N PHE A 7 8.77 4.58 -8.13
CA PHE A 7 8.82 3.85 -6.86
C PHE A 7 7.55 3.01 -6.78
N GLU A 8 7.69 1.71 -7.05
CA GLU A 8 6.57 0.76 -7.01
C GLU A 8 6.51 0.14 -5.62
N ILE A 9 5.62 0.66 -4.77
CA ILE A 9 5.28 0.04 -3.49
C ILE A 9 3.96 -0.68 -3.64
N PHE A 10 3.95 -1.95 -3.28
CA PHE A 10 2.72 -2.72 -3.13
C PHE A 10 2.34 -2.78 -1.64
N ILE A 11 1.10 -2.38 -1.34
CA ILE A 11 0.54 -2.42 0.01
C ILE A 11 -0.58 -3.45 0.05
N GLN A 12 -0.51 -4.36 1.02
CA GLN A 12 -1.56 -5.35 1.27
C GLN A 12 -2.07 -5.25 2.71
N ILE A 13 -3.39 -5.27 2.88
CA ILE A 13 -4.06 -5.17 4.18
C ILE A 13 -4.76 -6.50 4.43
N TYR A 14 -4.45 -7.17 5.54
CA TYR A 14 -5.06 -8.46 5.90
C TYR A 14 -5.09 -8.65 7.41
N ALA A 15 -6.23 -9.09 7.95
CA ALA A 15 -6.46 -9.15 9.40
C ALA A 15 -6.03 -7.84 10.10
N ASN A 16 -5.17 -7.92 11.12
CA ASN A 16 -4.59 -6.77 11.82
C ASN A 16 -3.18 -6.43 11.31
N LYS A 17 -2.88 -6.71 10.04
CA LYS A 17 -1.55 -6.58 9.45
C LYS A 17 -1.57 -5.74 8.16
N VAL A 18 -0.50 -4.99 7.97
CA VAL A 18 -0.19 -4.27 6.73
C VAL A 18 1.17 -4.73 6.23
N ALA A 19 1.21 -5.30 5.03
CA ALA A 19 2.45 -5.60 4.34
C ALA A 19 2.82 -4.46 3.41
N VAL A 20 4.08 -4.03 3.48
CA VAL A 20 4.71 -3.09 2.55
C VAL A 20 5.78 -3.87 1.80
N ILE A 21 5.60 -3.99 0.48
CA ILE A 21 6.50 -4.72 -0.40
C ILE A 21 7.08 -3.69 -1.37
N ALA A 22 8.36 -3.42 -1.24
CA ALA A 22 9.05 -2.53 -2.16
C ALA A 22 9.33 -3.27 -3.48
N SER A 23 9.71 -2.51 -4.51
CA SER A 23 10.03 -3.12 -5.80
C SER A 23 11.29 -3.98 -5.69
N LYS A 24 11.55 -4.79 -6.71
CA LYS A 24 12.79 -5.56 -6.82
C LYS A 24 14.04 -4.69 -6.75
N LYS A 25 13.96 -3.41 -7.12
CA LYS A 25 15.09 -2.48 -7.06
C LYS A 25 15.47 -2.16 -5.61
N GLU A 26 14.47 -1.98 -4.76
CA GLU A 26 14.69 -1.62 -3.36
C GLU A 26 14.93 -2.84 -2.46
N ASP A 27 14.49 -4.03 -2.88
CA ASP A 27 14.79 -5.34 -2.26
C ASP A 27 14.51 -5.42 -0.75
N TYR A 28 13.37 -4.84 -0.33
CA TYR A 28 12.89 -4.99 1.03
C TYR A 28 11.37 -5.18 1.08
N ALA A 29 10.93 -5.87 2.14
CA ALA A 29 9.54 -5.97 2.52
C ALA A 29 9.44 -6.09 4.03
N PHE A 30 8.34 -5.60 4.60
CA PHE A 30 8.07 -5.75 6.02
C PHE A 30 6.57 -5.82 6.29
N ILE A 31 6.23 -6.36 7.46
CA ILE A 31 4.85 -6.48 7.95
C ILE A 31 4.75 -5.70 9.25
N ILE A 32 3.73 -4.84 9.34
CA ILE A 32 3.36 -4.17 10.58
C ILE A 32 2.11 -4.85 11.11
N GLU A 33 2.18 -5.37 12.34
CA GLU A 33 1.01 -5.90 13.06
C GLU A 33 0.45 -4.82 13.99
N SER A 34 -0.64 -4.20 13.55
CA SER A 34 -1.42 -3.22 14.32
C SER A 34 -2.83 -3.20 13.76
N LYS A 35 -3.80 -3.39 14.66
CA LYS A 35 -5.22 -3.34 14.32
C LYS A 35 -5.60 -1.94 13.84
N GLU A 36 -5.14 -0.91 14.56
CA GLU A 36 -5.41 0.49 14.30
C GLU A 36 -4.91 0.90 12.92
N LEU A 37 -3.68 0.49 12.57
CA LEU A 37 -3.10 0.79 11.26
C LEU A 37 -3.85 0.05 10.14
N ALA A 38 -4.19 -1.23 10.34
CA ALA A 38 -4.93 -2.00 9.34
C ALA A 38 -6.33 -1.41 9.07
N GLU A 39 -7.02 -0.95 10.13
CA GLU A 39 -8.32 -0.28 10.03
C GLU A 39 -8.21 1.06 9.30
N LEU A 40 -7.21 1.88 9.63
CA LEU A 40 -6.95 3.15 8.96
C LEU A 40 -6.66 2.95 7.46
N MET A 41 -5.76 2.02 7.13
CA MET A 41 -5.40 1.74 5.74
C MET A 41 -6.58 1.19 4.94
N LYS A 42 -7.45 0.39 5.57
CA LYS A 42 -8.70 -0.09 4.95
C LYS A 42 -9.64 1.06 4.62
N GLN A 43 -9.80 2.03 5.52
CA GLN A 43 -10.62 3.22 5.28
C GLN A 43 -10.09 4.05 4.11
N ILE A 44 -8.77 4.26 4.05
CA ILE A 44 -8.12 4.97 2.94
C ILE A 44 -8.36 4.23 1.61
N PHE A 45 -8.18 2.90 1.59
CA PHE A 45 -8.44 2.09 0.40
C PHE A 45 -9.89 2.22 -0.08
N LEU A 46 -10.86 2.08 0.83
CA LEU A 46 -12.28 2.22 0.48
C LEU A 46 -12.60 3.61 -0.05
N TRP A 47 -12.04 4.65 0.56
CA TRP A 47 -12.22 6.03 0.09
C TRP A 47 -11.68 6.21 -1.34
N LEU A 48 -10.46 5.73 -1.62
CA LEU A 48 -9.88 5.76 -2.98
C LEU A 48 -10.74 4.97 -3.97
N TRP A 49 -11.21 3.79 -3.57
CA TRP A 49 -12.06 2.94 -4.41
C TRP A 49 -13.38 3.62 -4.77
N HIS A 50 -14.03 4.25 -3.80
CA HIS A 50 -15.31 4.94 -4.01
C HIS A 50 -15.17 6.26 -4.79
N THR A 51 -14.01 6.89 -4.73
CA THR A 51 -13.72 8.14 -5.46
C THR A 51 -13.10 7.91 -6.83
N SER A 52 -12.67 6.68 -7.13
CA SER A 52 -12.16 6.32 -8.45
C SER A 52 -13.25 6.55 -9.51
N PRO A 53 -12.91 7.13 -10.67
CA PRO A 53 -13.82 7.10 -11.81
C PRO A 53 -14.19 5.65 -12.11
N LYS A 54 -15.45 5.44 -12.52
CA LYS A 54 -15.88 4.13 -13.00
C LYS A 54 -15.03 3.75 -14.23
N PRO A 55 -14.66 2.47 -14.37
CA PRO A 55 -13.87 2.01 -15.51
C PRO A 55 -14.56 2.26 -16.85
#